data_AF-A0A1T1DQB4-F1
#
_entry.id   AF-A0A1T1DQB4-F1
#
_cell.length_a   1.000
_cell.length_b   1.000
_cell.length_c   1.000
_cell.angle_alpha   90.00
_cell.angle_beta   90.00
_cell.angle_gamma   90.00
#
_symmetry.space_group_name_H-M   'P 1'
#
loop_
_entity.id
_entity.type
_entity.pdbx_description
1 polymer ?
#
loop_
_entity_poly.entity_id
_entity_poly.type
_entity_poly.pdbx_seq_one_letter_code
_entity_poly.pdbx_strand_id
1 'polypeptide(L)'
;MQYDTFVLELIELTKSKFKNSKYKIDFKLDHILIGVRGISVLDNKVFLNKNTFDRFNDLLFNIFPGGLSWGSRVVTMDPGKVSKETLLKYGVLKGEARTEEGLYLVELGNHKGHDALVQASPIYFRRDENNDHIWNDLDPIFLDQVGLNIHARNSNSELVGVSSLGCTVTKASWNDPEWIELISIFKGVALLKKKKDQNFKGFCYAVLNQESVKDLLI
;
A
#
# COMPACT_ATOMS: atom_id res chain seq x y z
N MET A 1 11.18 9.19 16.17
CA MET A 1 11.59 7.87 16.68
C MET A 1 12.72 7.27 15.84
N GLN A 2 13.58 6.40 16.38
CA GLN A 2 14.56 5.64 15.56
C GLN A 2 13.84 4.67 14.63
N TYR A 3 14.37 4.47 13.42
CA TYR A 3 13.73 3.67 12.37
C TYR A 3 13.49 2.23 12.77
N ASP A 4 14.49 1.54 13.32
CA ASP A 4 14.35 0.13 13.72
C ASP A 4 13.34 -0.05 14.84
N THR A 5 13.38 0.83 15.85
CA THR A 5 12.42 0.81 16.96
C THR A 5 11.00 1.06 16.44
N PHE A 6 10.83 2.01 15.50
CA PHE A 6 9.54 2.28 14.88
C PHE A 6 8.98 1.06 14.17
N VAL A 7 9.78 0.34 13.38
CA VAL A 7 9.27 -0.82 12.64
C VAL A 7 8.86 -1.96 13.58
N LEU A 8 9.61 -2.18 14.66
CA LEU A 8 9.24 -3.17 15.68
C LEU A 8 7.92 -2.81 16.37
N GLU A 9 7.72 -1.54 16.74
CA GLU A 9 6.46 -1.09 17.33
C GLU A 9 5.31 -1.09 16.32
N LEU A 10 5.58 -0.78 15.04
CA LEU A 10 4.63 -0.86 13.95
C LEU A 10 4.10 -2.29 13.76
N ILE A 11 4.98 -3.30 13.89
CA ILE A 11 4.60 -4.71 13.86
C ILE A 11 3.63 -5.03 15.00
N GLU A 12 3.94 -4.62 16.23
CA GLU A 12 3.07 -4.87 17.40
C GLU A 12 1.73 -4.14 17.30
N LEU A 13 1.73 -2.88 16.84
CA LEU A 13 0.52 -2.13 16.52
C LEU A 13 -0.33 -2.88 15.51
N THR A 14 0.28 -3.35 14.41
CA THR A 14 -0.41 -4.06 13.32
C THR A 14 -1.03 -5.37 13.81
N LYS A 15 -0.32 -6.15 14.64
CA LYS A 15 -0.85 -7.36 15.29
C LYS A 15 -2.07 -7.03 16.16
N SER A 16 -1.93 -6.03 17.03
CA SER A 16 -2.98 -5.65 17.97
C SER A 16 -4.23 -5.15 17.25
N LYS A 17 -4.05 -4.24 16.28
CA LYS A 17 -5.12 -3.59 15.52
C LYS A 17 -5.93 -4.60 14.70
N PHE A 18 -5.27 -5.59 14.10
CA PHE A 18 -5.93 -6.57 13.23
C PHE A 18 -6.09 -7.97 13.86
N LYS A 19 -5.97 -8.10 15.19
CA LYS A 19 -6.10 -9.38 15.91
C LYS A 19 -7.40 -10.14 15.63
N ASN A 20 -8.49 -9.41 15.37
CA ASN A 20 -9.82 -9.95 15.09
C ASN A 20 -10.18 -9.92 13.60
N SER A 21 -9.22 -9.64 12.72
CA SER A 21 -9.47 -9.63 11.28
C SER A 21 -9.77 -11.04 10.76
N LYS A 22 -10.53 -11.12 9.66
CA LYS A 22 -10.75 -12.37 8.91
C LYS A 22 -9.46 -12.95 8.35
N TYR A 23 -8.44 -12.11 8.12
CA TYR A 23 -7.12 -12.54 7.69
C TYR A 23 -6.19 -12.61 8.91
N LYS A 24 -5.46 -13.72 9.01
CA LYS A 24 -4.49 -13.93 10.09
C LYS A 24 -3.15 -13.38 9.66
N ILE A 25 -2.56 -12.55 10.52
CA ILE A 25 -1.19 -12.05 10.35
C ILE A 25 -0.26 -12.97 11.15
N ASP A 26 0.72 -13.58 10.47
CA ASP A 26 1.78 -14.35 11.11
C ASP A 26 3.17 -13.84 10.69
N PHE A 27 3.69 -12.88 11.43
CA PHE A 27 5.03 -12.32 11.21
C PHE A 27 6.16 -13.33 11.39
N LYS A 28 5.92 -14.51 11.96
CA LYS A 28 6.94 -15.56 12.08
C LYS A 28 7.09 -16.34 10.78
N LEU A 29 6.00 -16.54 10.04
CA LEU A 29 5.96 -17.45 8.89
C LEU A 29 5.75 -16.77 7.53
N ASP A 30 5.26 -15.54 7.52
CA ASP A 30 4.82 -14.87 6.31
C ASP A 30 5.58 -13.57 6.03
N HIS A 31 5.68 -13.25 4.74
CA HIS A 31 5.98 -11.90 4.30
C HIS A 31 4.70 -11.07 4.40
N ILE A 32 4.77 -9.94 5.11
CA ILE A 32 3.62 -9.06 5.34
C ILE A 32 3.95 -7.66 4.85
N LEU A 33 3.03 -7.08 4.10
CA LEU A 33 3.12 -5.70 3.64
C LEU A 33 2.40 -4.79 4.63
N ILE A 34 3.05 -3.69 5.03
CA ILE A 34 2.46 -2.65 5.86
C ILE A 34 2.65 -1.31 5.15
N GLY A 35 1.58 -0.73 4.63
CA GLY A 35 1.56 0.63 4.11
C GLY A 35 1.19 1.61 5.22
N VAL A 36 1.95 2.69 5.37
CA VAL A 36 1.71 3.73 6.37
C VAL A 36 1.67 5.09 5.71
N ARG A 37 0.54 5.79 5.87
CA ARG A 37 0.33 7.11 5.29
C ARG A 37 1.08 8.20 6.06
N GLY A 38 1.61 9.18 5.34
CA GLY A 38 2.07 10.43 5.94
C GLY A 38 3.30 10.31 6.83
N ILE A 39 4.19 9.36 6.57
CA ILE A 39 5.46 9.24 7.32
C ILE A 39 6.67 9.34 6.40
N SER A 40 7.80 9.77 6.97
CA SER A 40 9.06 9.86 6.25
C SER A 40 10.22 9.41 7.13
N VAL A 41 11.28 8.92 6.49
CA VAL A 41 12.53 8.53 7.14
C VAL A 41 13.62 9.49 6.67
N LEU A 42 14.30 10.13 7.61
CA LEU A 42 15.48 10.95 7.38
C LEU A 42 16.47 10.69 8.51
N ASP A 43 17.74 10.48 8.17
CA ASP A 43 18.82 10.26 9.14
C ASP A 43 18.48 9.20 10.22
N ASN A 44 17.98 8.04 9.76
CA ASN A 44 17.53 6.92 10.58
C ASN A 44 16.40 7.24 11.57
N LYS A 45 15.65 8.33 11.33
CA LYS A 45 14.52 8.73 12.16
C LYS A 45 13.23 8.80 11.36
N VAL A 46 12.17 8.28 11.96
CA VAL A 46 10.81 8.39 11.44
C VAL A 46 10.14 9.63 12.03
N PHE A 47 9.45 10.37 11.17
CA PHE A 47 8.66 11.54 11.53
C PHE A 47 7.39 11.63 10.67
N LEU A 48 6.39 12.34 11.19
CA LEU A 48 5.16 12.68 10.46
C LEU A 48 5.47 13.72 9.39
N ASN A 49 4.97 13.52 8.17
CA ASN A 49 4.96 14.54 7.13
C ASN A 49 3.56 15.15 6.96
N LYS A 50 3.37 16.00 5.95
CA LYS A 50 2.12 16.73 5.75
C LYS A 50 0.96 15.90 5.16
N ASN A 51 1.16 14.63 4.84
CA ASN A 51 0.18 13.76 4.17
C ASN A 51 -0.56 14.46 3.02
N THR A 52 0.21 15.16 2.18
CA THR A 52 -0.28 16.00 1.09
C THR A 52 -0.78 15.17 -0.08
N PHE A 53 -1.95 15.52 -0.60
CA PHE A 53 -2.52 14.94 -1.81
C PHE A 53 -1.58 15.06 -3.02
N ASP A 54 -1.65 14.08 -3.93
CA ASP A 54 -0.87 14.02 -5.17
C ASP A 54 0.66 14.00 -4.96
N ARG A 55 1.13 13.35 -3.89
CA ARG A 55 2.56 13.19 -3.56
C ARG A 55 2.92 11.76 -3.17
N PHE A 56 4.17 11.39 -3.44
CA PHE A 56 4.78 10.18 -2.90
C PHE A 56 5.33 10.47 -1.50
N ASN A 57 4.47 10.40 -0.48
CA ASN A 57 4.77 10.77 0.91
C ASN A 57 4.32 9.71 1.92
N ASP A 58 4.14 8.48 1.44
CA ASP A 58 3.82 7.32 2.26
C ASP A 58 4.98 6.33 2.23
N LEU A 59 4.97 5.37 3.16
CA LEU A 59 5.95 4.28 3.19
C LEU A 59 5.25 2.93 3.09
N LEU A 60 5.81 2.03 2.29
CA LEU A 60 5.44 0.63 2.25
C LEU A 60 6.58 -0.22 2.80
N PHE A 61 6.31 -0.94 3.87
CA PHE A 61 7.21 -1.91 4.47
C PHE A 61 6.90 -3.31 3.95
N ASN A 62 7.93 -4.10 3.65
CA ASN A 62 7.83 -5.55 3.53
C ASN A 62 8.54 -6.17 4.74
N ILE A 63 7.76 -6.68 5.67
CA ILE A 63 8.30 -7.38 6.83
C ILE A 63 8.63 -8.81 6.43
N PHE A 64 9.87 -9.22 6.65
CA PHE A 64 10.32 -10.58 6.37
C PHE A 64 9.90 -11.55 7.47
N PRO A 65 9.79 -12.86 7.16
CA PRO A 65 9.49 -13.88 8.17
C PRO A 65 10.45 -13.80 9.36
N GLY A 66 9.89 -13.89 10.56
CA GLY A 66 10.58 -13.65 11.82
C GLY A 66 10.32 -12.26 12.40
N GLY A 67 9.93 -11.27 11.59
CA GLY A 67 9.58 -9.93 12.06
C GLY A 67 10.76 -9.10 12.56
N LEU A 68 11.99 -9.47 12.21
CA LEU A 68 13.23 -8.82 12.67
C LEU A 68 14.03 -8.14 11.55
N SER A 69 13.57 -8.28 10.30
CA SER A 69 14.15 -7.61 9.15
C SER A 69 13.05 -7.16 8.20
N TRP A 70 13.30 -6.10 7.46
CA TRP A 70 12.33 -5.52 6.54
C TRP A 70 13.03 -4.78 5.40
N GLY A 71 12.30 -4.59 4.30
CA GLY A 71 12.57 -3.52 3.35
C GLY A 71 11.52 -2.42 3.49
N SER A 72 11.85 -1.21 3.06
CA SER A 72 10.87 -0.13 2.94
C SER A 72 11.10 0.70 1.70
N ARG A 73 10.02 1.30 1.20
CA ARG A 73 10.04 2.13 -0.01
C ARG A 73 9.09 3.30 0.09
N VAL A 74 9.43 4.38 -0.59
CA VAL A 74 8.56 5.54 -0.74
C VAL A 74 7.44 5.20 -1.73
N VAL A 75 6.20 5.40 -1.30
CA VAL A 75 5.00 5.15 -2.10
C VAL A 75 4.02 6.31 -1.98
N THR A 76 2.91 6.19 -2.71
CA THR A 76 1.64 6.82 -2.36
C THR A 76 0.60 5.73 -2.18
N MET A 77 -0.29 5.87 -1.20
CA MET A 77 -1.54 5.12 -1.05
C MET A 77 -2.77 6.00 -1.27
N ASP A 78 -2.52 7.26 -1.61
CA ASP A 78 -3.52 8.24 -2.02
C ASP A 78 -3.41 8.44 -3.55
N PRO A 79 -4.53 8.78 -4.22
CA PRO A 79 -4.52 8.96 -5.66
C PRO A 79 -3.84 10.27 -6.06
N GLY A 80 -3.50 10.38 -7.34
CA GLY A 80 -2.98 11.59 -7.93
C GLY A 80 -4.08 12.51 -8.43
N LYS A 81 -3.75 13.79 -8.61
CA LYS A 81 -4.68 14.78 -9.15
C LYS A 81 -4.77 14.62 -10.66
N VAL A 82 -5.98 14.40 -11.18
CA VAL A 82 -6.20 14.32 -12.63
C VAL A 82 -7.44 15.11 -13.05
N SER A 83 -7.61 15.31 -14.35
CA SER A 83 -8.82 15.94 -14.88
C SER A 83 -9.98 14.94 -14.94
N LYS A 84 -11.22 15.45 -14.99
CA LYS A 84 -12.42 14.61 -15.17
C LYS A 84 -12.37 13.80 -16.46
N GLU A 85 -11.86 14.37 -17.55
CA GLU A 85 -11.67 13.67 -18.83
C GLU A 85 -10.71 12.50 -18.69
N THR A 86 -9.67 12.66 -17.87
CA THR A 86 -8.71 11.61 -17.56
C THR A 86 -9.36 10.48 -16.77
N LEU A 87 -10.17 10.80 -15.74
CA LEU A 87 -10.93 9.80 -15.00
C LEU A 87 -11.86 8.99 -15.93
N LEU A 88 -12.61 9.68 -16.80
CA LEU A 88 -13.49 9.05 -17.79
C LEU A 88 -12.72 8.14 -18.76
N LYS A 89 -11.55 8.58 -19.24
CA LYS A 89 -10.67 7.78 -20.09
C LYS A 89 -10.24 6.46 -19.42
N TYR A 90 -10.07 6.47 -18.10
CA TYR A 90 -9.74 5.28 -17.31
C TYR A 90 -10.97 4.56 -16.74
N GLY A 91 -12.19 4.92 -17.16
CA GLY A 91 -13.42 4.27 -16.71
C GLY A 91 -13.79 4.59 -15.25
N VAL A 92 -13.22 5.64 -14.67
CA VAL A 92 -13.48 6.07 -13.30
C VAL A 92 -14.60 7.12 -13.31
N LEU A 93 -15.79 6.76 -12.80
CA LEU A 93 -16.98 7.59 -12.86
C LEU A 93 -17.31 8.37 -11.58
N LYS A 94 -16.72 7.96 -10.45
CA LYS A 94 -17.05 8.45 -9.09
C LYS A 94 -15.86 9.17 -8.44
N GLY A 95 -14.96 9.74 -9.24
CA GLY A 95 -13.73 10.31 -8.72
C GLY A 95 -12.67 9.27 -8.35
N GLU A 96 -11.50 9.78 -7.98
CA GLU A 96 -10.37 9.02 -7.53
C GLU A 96 -10.71 8.18 -6.29
N ALA A 97 -10.06 7.02 -6.15
CA ALA A 97 -10.27 6.14 -5.00
C ALA A 97 -9.15 6.30 -3.97
N ARG A 98 -9.50 6.15 -2.69
CA ARG A 98 -8.55 5.98 -1.59
C ARG A 98 -8.87 4.71 -0.83
N THR A 99 -7.87 3.84 -0.68
CA THR A 99 -8.01 2.61 0.10
C THR A 99 -8.19 2.94 1.57
N GLU A 100 -9.20 2.36 2.22
CA GLU A 100 -9.42 2.52 3.65
C GLU A 100 -8.31 1.83 4.46
N GLU A 101 -8.16 2.26 5.70
CA GLU A 101 -7.35 1.54 6.66
C GLU A 101 -7.95 0.14 6.91
N GLY A 102 -7.10 -0.88 6.86
CA GLY A 102 -7.58 -2.26 6.93
C GLY A 102 -6.51 -3.30 6.65
N LEU A 103 -6.91 -4.57 6.74
CA LEU A 103 -6.09 -5.72 6.38
C LEU A 103 -6.72 -6.43 5.19
N TYR A 104 -5.95 -6.57 4.12
CA TYR A 104 -6.39 -7.13 2.83
C TYR A 104 -5.43 -8.20 2.34
N LEU A 105 -5.80 -8.89 1.26
CA LEU A 105 -4.92 -9.80 0.53
C LEU A 105 -4.53 -9.22 -0.82
N VAL A 106 -3.26 -9.37 -1.16
CA VAL A 106 -2.70 -9.11 -2.49
C VAL A 106 -1.94 -10.34 -2.99
N GLU A 107 -1.88 -10.56 -4.30
CA GLU A 107 -1.15 -11.68 -4.89
C GLU A 107 -0.32 -11.23 -6.10
N LEU A 108 0.59 -12.09 -6.58
CA LEU A 108 1.31 -11.79 -7.82
C LEU A 108 0.33 -11.84 -8.98
N GLY A 109 0.33 -10.79 -9.78
CA GLY A 109 -0.43 -10.72 -11.01
C GLY A 109 0.18 -9.72 -11.97
N ASN A 110 -0.65 -9.21 -12.87
CA ASN A 110 -0.24 -8.30 -13.92
C ASN A 110 -1.02 -6.98 -13.82
N HIS A 111 -0.31 -5.86 -13.89
CA HIS A 111 -0.88 -4.53 -14.04
C HIS A 111 -0.38 -3.92 -15.35
N LYS A 112 -1.27 -3.84 -16.36
CA LYS A 112 -1.00 -3.20 -17.66
C LYS A 112 0.27 -3.73 -18.36
N GLY A 113 0.48 -5.04 -18.33
CA GLY A 113 1.63 -5.69 -18.97
C GLY A 113 2.84 -5.89 -18.07
N HIS A 114 2.86 -5.31 -16.86
CA HIS A 114 3.96 -5.46 -15.90
C HIS A 114 3.57 -6.35 -14.73
N ASP A 115 4.53 -7.11 -14.18
CA ASP A 115 4.32 -7.81 -12.92
C ASP A 115 3.98 -6.80 -11.82
N ALA A 116 3.03 -7.13 -10.97
CA ALA A 116 2.58 -6.30 -9.86
C ALA A 116 2.00 -7.18 -8.75
N LEU A 117 1.73 -6.58 -7.58
CA LEU A 117 0.87 -7.22 -6.59
C LEU A 117 -0.56 -6.75 -6.84
N VAL A 118 -1.41 -7.65 -7.30
CA VAL A 118 -2.80 -7.35 -7.60
C VAL A 118 -3.70 -7.71 -6.43
N GLN A 119 -4.88 -7.12 -6.42
CA GLN A 119 -5.87 -7.35 -5.37
C GLN A 119 -6.35 -8.82 -5.34
N ALA A 120 -6.17 -9.51 -4.21
CA ALA A 120 -6.59 -10.91 -4.01
C ALA A 120 -7.82 -11.06 -3.08
N SER A 121 -8.30 -9.95 -2.54
CA SER A 121 -9.56 -9.87 -1.79
C SER A 121 -10.26 -8.54 -2.01
N PRO A 122 -11.59 -8.43 -1.83
CA PRO A 122 -12.26 -7.12 -1.77
C PRO A 122 -11.58 -6.17 -0.78
N ILE A 123 -11.38 -4.93 -1.20
CA ILE A 123 -10.75 -3.85 -0.43
C ILE A 123 -11.83 -2.81 -0.13
N TYR A 124 -11.82 -2.28 1.10
CA TYR A 124 -12.64 -1.12 1.41
C TYR A 124 -11.96 0.13 0.84
N PHE A 125 -12.69 0.96 0.13
CA PHE A 125 -12.16 2.22 -0.41
C PHE A 125 -13.26 3.27 -0.45
N ARG A 126 -12.87 4.53 -0.30
CA ARG A 126 -13.72 5.68 -0.54
C ARG A 126 -13.45 6.30 -1.91
N ARG A 127 -14.39 7.11 -2.38
CA ARG A 127 -14.37 7.77 -3.70
C ARG A 127 -14.63 9.27 -3.53
N ASP A 128 -13.78 10.10 -4.13
CA ASP A 128 -13.90 11.57 -4.12
C ASP A 128 -14.96 12.03 -5.14
N GLU A 129 -16.24 11.78 -4.85
CA GLU A 129 -17.33 12.10 -5.78
C GLU A 129 -17.55 13.61 -5.96
N ASN A 130 -17.18 14.42 -4.96
CA ASN A 130 -17.34 15.87 -4.99
C ASN A 130 -16.08 16.61 -5.52
N ASN A 131 -14.97 15.90 -5.73
CA ASN A 131 -13.72 16.39 -6.31
C ASN A 131 -13.11 17.57 -5.51
N ASP A 132 -13.25 17.54 -4.19
CA ASP A 132 -12.60 18.50 -3.30
C ASP A 132 -11.22 18.02 -2.79
N HIS A 133 -10.92 16.73 -3.00
CA HIS A 133 -9.70 16.04 -2.57
C HIS A 133 -9.51 16.05 -1.04
N ILE A 134 -10.60 16.16 -0.28
CA ILE A 134 -10.63 16.14 1.18
C ILE A 134 -11.34 14.87 1.62
N TRP A 135 -10.56 13.87 2.06
CA TRP A 135 -11.12 12.61 2.51
C TRP A 135 -11.89 12.75 3.83
N ASN A 136 -13.21 12.64 3.78
CA ASN A 136 -14.09 12.83 4.93
C ASN A 136 -15.33 11.93 4.86
N ASP A 137 -16.28 12.11 5.78
CA ASP A 137 -17.47 11.24 5.91
C ASP A 137 -18.51 11.44 4.79
N LEU A 138 -18.35 12.45 3.95
CA LEU A 138 -19.16 12.66 2.75
C LEU A 138 -18.75 11.72 1.60
N ASP A 139 -17.55 11.13 1.67
CA ASP A 139 -17.06 10.21 0.66
C ASP A 139 -17.66 8.81 0.88
N PRO A 140 -18.42 8.27 -0.09
CA PRO A 140 -19.02 6.95 0.05
C PRO A 140 -17.94 5.86 0.11
N ILE A 141 -18.09 4.93 1.06
CA ILE A 141 -17.24 3.76 1.21
C ILE A 141 -17.85 2.58 0.45
N PHE A 142 -17.00 1.90 -0.33
CA PHE A 142 -17.33 0.69 -1.08
C PHE A 142 -16.46 -0.49 -0.63
N LEU A 143 -16.90 -1.71 -0.92
CA LEU A 143 -16.12 -2.94 -0.75
C LEU A 143 -16.18 -3.74 -2.05
N ASP A 144 -15.08 -3.75 -2.81
CA ASP A 144 -15.06 -4.41 -4.13
C ASP A 144 -13.63 -4.72 -4.61
N GLN A 145 -13.51 -5.42 -5.74
CA GLN A 145 -12.27 -5.72 -6.48
C GLN A 145 -12.11 -4.86 -7.73
N VAL A 146 -11.88 -3.56 -7.52
CA VAL A 146 -11.74 -2.56 -8.61
C VAL A 146 -10.32 -2.41 -9.13
N GLY A 147 -9.40 -3.32 -8.76
CA GLY A 147 -8.01 -3.30 -9.22
C GLY A 147 -7.14 -2.29 -8.47
N LEU A 148 -7.36 -2.12 -7.16
CA LEU A 148 -6.48 -1.34 -6.27
C LEU A 148 -5.23 -2.16 -5.98
N ASN A 149 -4.25 -2.06 -6.87
CA ASN A 149 -3.04 -2.88 -6.90
C ASN A 149 -1.86 -2.16 -6.22
N ILE A 150 -0.75 -2.88 -6.01
CA ILE A 150 0.56 -2.32 -5.63
C ILE A 150 1.51 -2.46 -6.82
N HIS A 151 1.99 -1.34 -7.34
CA HIS A 151 2.80 -1.34 -8.56
C HIS A 151 3.79 -0.17 -8.66
N ALA A 152 4.68 -0.21 -9.66
CA ALA A 152 5.64 0.86 -9.91
C ALA A 152 4.99 2.06 -10.62
N ARG A 153 5.60 3.25 -10.50
CA ARG A 153 5.11 4.43 -11.23
C ARG A 153 5.38 4.32 -12.73
N ASN A 154 4.49 4.93 -13.52
CA ASN A 154 4.61 4.99 -14.98
C ASN A 154 5.33 6.24 -15.50
N SER A 155 5.57 7.23 -14.64
CA SER A 155 6.22 8.50 -15.02
C SER A 155 7.23 8.92 -13.96
N ASN A 156 8.28 9.64 -14.36
CA ASN A 156 9.29 10.16 -13.43
C ASN A 156 8.87 11.48 -12.74
N SER A 157 7.57 11.79 -12.72
CA SER A 157 7.02 12.96 -12.05
C SER A 157 7.18 12.87 -10.53
N GLU A 158 7.34 14.03 -9.88
CA GLU A 158 7.23 14.18 -8.42
C GLU A 158 5.77 14.26 -7.94
N LEU A 159 4.83 14.45 -8.87
CA LEU A 159 3.39 14.30 -8.66
C LEU A 159 2.97 12.87 -8.96
N VAL A 160 1.95 12.39 -8.27
CA VAL A 160 1.39 11.05 -8.51
C VAL A 160 0.67 11.03 -9.87
N GLY A 161 -0.21 12.01 -10.09
CA GLY A 161 -1.03 12.17 -11.29
C GLY A 161 -1.65 10.85 -11.76
N VAL A 162 -1.54 10.57 -13.06
CA VAL A 162 -2.07 9.34 -13.70
C VAL A 162 -1.37 8.06 -13.25
N SER A 163 -0.30 8.14 -12.45
CA SER A 163 0.36 6.94 -11.93
C SER A 163 -0.55 6.17 -10.98
N SER A 164 -1.44 6.85 -10.23
CA SER A 164 -2.43 6.21 -9.37
C SER A 164 -3.75 6.95 -9.37
N LEU A 165 -4.84 6.21 -9.59
CA LEU A 165 -6.21 6.66 -9.29
C LEU A 165 -6.79 5.93 -8.07
N GLY A 166 -5.92 5.32 -7.25
CA GLY A 166 -6.26 4.63 -6.00
C GLY A 166 -5.42 3.38 -5.67
N CYS A 167 -4.51 3.00 -6.56
CA CYS A 167 -3.47 2.00 -6.29
C CYS A 167 -2.47 2.51 -5.25
N THR A 168 -1.77 1.57 -4.62
CA THR A 168 -0.51 1.88 -3.93
C THR A 168 0.61 1.91 -4.96
N VAL A 169 1.31 3.03 -5.12
CA VAL A 169 2.29 3.19 -6.20
C VAL A 169 3.65 3.59 -5.65
N THR A 170 4.69 2.86 -6.02
CA THR A 170 6.05 3.17 -5.59
C THR A 170 6.61 4.38 -6.32
N LYS A 171 7.47 5.16 -5.65
CA LYS A 171 8.26 6.19 -6.31
C LYS A 171 9.28 5.59 -7.28
N ALA A 172 9.66 4.32 -7.10
CA ALA A 172 10.44 3.55 -8.08
C ALA A 172 9.65 3.29 -9.37
N SER A 173 10.34 3.34 -10.51
CA SER A 173 9.87 2.91 -11.84
C SER A 173 9.96 1.38 -12.00
N TRP A 174 9.33 0.84 -13.04
CA TRP A 174 9.33 -0.61 -13.33
C TRP A 174 10.71 -1.24 -13.49
N ASN A 175 11.71 -0.44 -13.88
CA ASN A 175 13.07 -0.91 -14.12
C ASN A 175 14.02 -0.55 -12.98
N ASP A 176 13.54 0.16 -11.96
CA ASP A 176 14.38 0.56 -10.85
C ASP A 176 14.67 -0.67 -9.96
N PRO A 177 15.92 -0.79 -9.43
CA PRO A 177 16.30 -1.92 -8.58
C PRO A 177 15.36 -2.16 -7.40
N GLU A 178 14.86 -1.08 -6.79
CA GLU A 178 13.93 -1.12 -5.65
C GLU A 178 12.61 -1.85 -5.99
N TRP A 179 12.07 -1.66 -7.19
CA TRP A 179 10.87 -2.37 -7.65
C TRP A 179 11.19 -3.83 -8.00
N ILE A 180 12.29 -4.04 -8.72
CA ILE A 180 12.72 -5.37 -9.17
C ILE A 180 13.00 -6.27 -7.96
N GLU A 181 13.66 -5.75 -6.92
CA GLU A 181 13.91 -6.47 -5.67
C GLU A 181 12.60 -6.90 -5.01
N LEU A 182 11.69 -5.95 -4.78
CA LEU A 182 10.38 -6.22 -4.17
C LEU A 182 9.65 -7.32 -4.92
N ILE A 183 9.44 -7.15 -6.23
CA ILE A 183 8.62 -8.10 -6.98
C ILE A 183 9.29 -9.48 -7.09
N SER A 184 10.63 -9.53 -7.12
CA SER A 184 11.39 -10.79 -7.16
C SER A 184 11.25 -11.59 -5.86
N ILE A 185 11.28 -10.93 -4.71
CA ILE A 185 11.01 -11.55 -3.40
C ILE A 185 9.62 -12.19 -3.43
N PHE A 186 8.59 -11.41 -3.78
CA PHE A 186 7.22 -11.90 -3.74
C PHE A 186 6.97 -13.02 -4.77
N LYS A 187 7.57 -12.96 -5.97
CA LYS A 187 7.55 -14.07 -6.94
C LYS A 187 8.13 -15.36 -6.34
N GLY A 188 9.32 -15.28 -5.74
CA GLY A 188 9.97 -16.43 -5.12
C GLY A 188 9.12 -17.05 -4.01
N VAL A 189 8.58 -16.21 -3.12
CA VAL A 189 7.75 -16.67 -2.00
C VAL A 189 6.43 -17.26 -2.50
N ALA A 190 5.79 -16.65 -3.49
CA ALA A 190 4.54 -17.16 -4.07
C ALA A 190 4.74 -18.55 -4.68
N LEU A 191 5.85 -18.78 -5.39
CA LEU A 191 6.19 -20.11 -5.93
C LEU A 191 6.36 -21.15 -4.81
N LEU A 192 7.06 -20.79 -3.74
CA LEU A 192 7.28 -21.69 -2.60
C LEU A 192 5.99 -22.00 -1.84
N LYS A 193 5.14 -20.99 -1.62
CA LYS A 193 3.85 -21.17 -0.94
C LYS A 193 2.90 -22.02 -1.78
N LYS A 194 2.77 -21.74 -3.09
CA LYS A 194 1.93 -22.54 -4.01
C LYS A 194 2.38 -24.00 -4.14
N LYS A 195 3.67 -24.29 -4.01
CA LYS A 195 4.18 -25.67 -3.96
C LYS A 195 3.75 -26.43 -2.69
N LYS A 196 3.61 -25.73 -1.56
CA LYS A 196 3.21 -26.31 -0.27
C LYS A 196 1.69 -26.34 -0.08
N ASP A 197 1.02 -25.31 -0.57
CA ASP A 197 -0.42 -25.12 -0.50
C ASP A 197 -0.93 -24.54 -1.82
N GLN A 198 -1.58 -25.39 -2.62
CA GLN A 198 -2.16 -24.98 -3.91
C GLN A 198 -3.27 -23.94 -3.76
N ASN A 199 -3.86 -23.80 -2.56
CA ASN A 199 -4.90 -22.83 -2.24
C ASN A 199 -4.35 -21.52 -1.66
N PHE A 200 -3.05 -21.28 -1.74
CA PHE A 200 -2.43 -20.04 -1.27
C PHE A 200 -3.11 -18.81 -1.91
N LYS A 201 -3.77 -17.99 -1.07
CA LYS A 201 -4.62 -16.87 -1.50
C LYS A 201 -3.90 -15.53 -1.66
N GLY A 202 -2.60 -15.49 -1.40
CA GLY A 202 -1.80 -14.26 -1.43
C GLY A 202 -1.27 -13.84 -0.06
N PHE A 203 -0.77 -12.61 -0.02
CA PHE A 203 -0.04 -11.99 1.07
C PHE A 203 -0.90 -10.98 1.80
N CYS A 204 -0.73 -10.89 3.12
CA CYS A 204 -1.36 -9.85 3.91
C CYS A 204 -0.80 -8.47 3.54
N TYR A 205 -1.71 -7.54 3.30
CA TYR A 205 -1.44 -6.12 3.09
C TYR A 205 -2.24 -5.29 4.10
N ALA A 206 -1.54 -4.78 5.11
CA ALA A 206 -2.08 -3.83 6.08
C ALA A 206 -1.91 -2.41 5.55
N VAL A 207 -2.99 -1.64 5.52
CA VAL A 207 -2.99 -0.20 5.21
C VAL A 207 -3.28 0.53 6.50
N LEU A 208 -2.42 1.46 6.89
CA LEU A 208 -2.54 2.28 8.09
C LEU A 208 -2.53 3.77 7.76
N ASN A 209 -3.41 4.52 8.40
CA ASN A 209 -3.45 5.97 8.33
C ASN A 209 -2.40 6.58 9.26
N GLN A 210 -1.99 7.82 8.94
CA GLN A 210 -1.06 8.60 9.75
C GLN A 210 -1.52 8.68 11.22
N GLU A 211 -2.81 8.90 11.43
CA GLU A 211 -3.43 8.98 12.77
C GLU A 211 -3.27 7.70 13.59
N SER A 212 -3.19 6.52 12.97
CA SER A 212 -3.02 5.25 13.68
C SER A 212 -1.59 5.04 14.19
N VAL A 213 -0.61 5.71 13.60
CA VAL A 213 0.82 5.52 13.91
C VAL A 213 1.45 6.70 14.62
N LYS A 214 0.76 7.85 14.70
CA LYS A 214 1.31 9.09 15.26
C LYS A 214 1.80 8.91 16.69
N ASP A 215 1.11 8.10 17.49
CA ASP A 215 1.43 7.89 18.90
C ASP A 215 2.71 7.04 19.09
N LEU A 216 3.15 6.30 18.06
CA LEU A 216 4.45 5.61 18.08
C LEU A 216 5.62 6.60 17.95
N LEU A 217 5.36 7.81 17.45
CA LEU A 217 6.41 8.80 17.13
C LEU A 217 6.59 9.86 18.22
N ILE A 218 5.75 9.84 19.25
CA ILE A 218 5.80 10.70 20.45
C ILE A 218 6.82 10.12 21.43
#